data_AF-G5QA39-F1
#
_entry.id   AF-G5QA39-F1
#
_cell.length_a   1.000
_cell.length_b   1.000
_cell.length_c   1.000
_cell.angle_alpha   90.00
_cell.angle_beta   90.00
_cell.angle_gamma   90.00
#
_symmetry.space_group_name_H-M   'P 1'
#
loop_
_entity.id
_entity.type
_entity.pdbx_description
1 polymer ?
#
loop_
_entity_poly.entity_id
_entity_poly.type
_entity_poly.pdbx_seq_one_letter_code
_entity_poly.pdbx_strand_id
1 'polypeptide(L)'
;VVSSKARAKRAKIRQLLKNLKRDDSVSLGRRLLNHALGGSRKLAEIPQENIQRELDRMKLATLDDLLAEIGLGNAMSVVVAKNLQQGEAVVPTVAQSNHGHLPIKGADGVLITFAKCCRPIPGDPIIAHVSPGKGLVIHHESCRNIRGYQKEPEKFMAVEWDKETEQEFITEIKVEMFNHQGALANLTAAINTTTSNIQSLNTEEKDGRVYSTFIRLTARDRVTFIRLTARDRSRTSGEYHAQNPRDARRY
;
A
#
# COMPACT_ATOMS: atom_id res chain seq x y z
N VAL A 1 38.79 -38.20 -9.04
CA VAL A 1 37.61 -38.49 -9.91
C VAL A 1 36.42 -38.83 -9.02
N VAL A 2 35.41 -37.96 -8.91
CA VAL A 2 34.22 -38.24 -8.07
C VAL A 2 33.36 -39.27 -8.80
N SER A 3 33.10 -40.43 -8.19
CA SER A 3 32.39 -41.54 -8.87
C SER A 3 30.96 -41.16 -9.25
N SER A 4 30.47 -41.71 -10.37
CA SER A 4 29.13 -41.45 -10.91
C SER A 4 28.00 -41.69 -9.90
N LYS A 5 28.16 -42.69 -9.01
CA LYS A 5 27.22 -42.98 -7.90
C LYS A 5 27.15 -41.86 -6.85
N ALA A 6 28.27 -41.20 -6.54
CA ALA A 6 28.29 -40.10 -5.58
C ALA A 6 27.61 -38.82 -6.15
N ARG A 7 27.74 -38.55 -7.45
CA ARG A 7 26.99 -37.47 -8.11
C ARG A 7 25.49 -37.76 -8.14
N ALA A 8 25.08 -38.98 -8.46
CA ALA A 8 23.68 -39.39 -8.48
C ALA A 8 23.02 -39.30 -7.08
N LYS A 9 23.72 -39.72 -6.01
CA LYS A 9 23.23 -39.61 -4.63
C LYS A 9 23.06 -38.15 -4.19
N ARG A 10 24.00 -37.27 -4.55
CA ARG A 10 23.91 -35.81 -4.28
C ARG A 10 22.81 -35.13 -5.07
N ALA A 11 22.56 -35.55 -6.32
CA ALA A 11 21.43 -35.08 -7.11
C ALA A 11 20.10 -35.49 -6.45
N LYS A 12 19.99 -36.75 -6.00
CA LYS A 12 18.81 -37.28 -5.31
C LYS A 12 18.57 -36.60 -3.95
N ILE A 13 19.62 -36.32 -3.17
CA ILE A 13 19.52 -35.56 -1.90
C ILE A 13 19.06 -34.12 -2.16
N ARG A 14 19.62 -33.45 -3.17
CA ARG A 14 19.19 -32.09 -3.53
C ARG A 14 17.74 -32.05 -4.01
N GLN A 15 17.35 -33.04 -4.81
CA GLN A 15 15.95 -33.20 -5.24
C GLN A 15 15.03 -33.46 -4.04
N LEU A 16 15.44 -34.32 -3.10
CA LEU A 16 14.68 -34.60 -1.88
C LEU A 16 14.54 -33.35 -0.98
N LEU A 17 15.62 -32.59 -0.78
CA LEU A 17 15.60 -31.34 0.00
C LEU A 17 14.76 -30.24 -0.67
N LYS A 18 14.79 -30.18 -2.01
CA LYS A 18 13.96 -29.27 -2.79
C LYS A 18 12.48 -29.65 -2.67
N ASN A 19 12.17 -30.94 -2.72
CA ASN A 19 10.81 -31.45 -2.55
C ASN A 19 10.31 -31.24 -1.12
N LEU A 20 11.11 -31.55 -0.10
CA LEU A 20 10.78 -31.29 1.31
C LEU A 20 10.42 -29.82 1.56
N LYS A 21 11.26 -28.89 1.07
CA LYS A 21 10.95 -27.46 1.16
C LYS A 21 9.66 -27.08 0.45
N ARG A 22 9.32 -27.76 -0.64
CA ARG A 22 8.08 -27.51 -1.37
C ARG A 22 6.88 -28.09 -0.62
N ASP A 23 6.94 -29.33 -0.15
CA ASP A 23 5.86 -29.98 0.60
C ASP A 23 5.55 -29.23 1.90
N ASP A 24 6.60 -28.78 2.62
CA ASP A 24 6.45 -27.94 3.81
C ASP A 24 5.76 -26.62 3.48
N SER A 25 6.15 -25.97 2.38
CA SER A 25 5.54 -24.72 1.91
C SER A 25 4.08 -24.94 1.51
N VAL A 26 3.75 -26.00 0.77
CA VAL A 26 2.38 -26.35 0.41
C VAL A 26 1.53 -26.59 1.67
N SER A 27 2.06 -27.34 2.63
CA SER A 27 1.35 -27.64 3.89
C SER A 27 1.07 -26.37 4.71
N LEU A 28 2.05 -25.46 4.79
CA LEU A 28 1.90 -24.18 5.46
C LEU A 28 0.91 -23.29 4.73
N GLY A 29 1.04 -23.16 3.41
CA GLY A 29 0.13 -22.38 2.58
C GLY A 29 -1.31 -22.88 2.67
N ARG A 30 -1.53 -24.19 2.74
CA ARG A 30 -2.85 -24.80 2.95
C ARG A 30 -3.46 -24.40 4.28
N ARG A 31 -2.67 -24.42 5.36
CA ARG A 31 -3.13 -23.95 6.69
C ARG A 31 -3.48 -22.48 6.67
N LEU A 32 -2.61 -21.65 6.07
CA LEU A 32 -2.82 -20.20 5.96
C LEU A 32 -4.04 -19.86 5.11
N LEU A 33 -4.26 -20.54 3.99
CA LEU A 33 -5.41 -20.34 3.11
C LEU A 33 -6.72 -20.79 3.78
N ASN A 34 -6.73 -21.96 4.41
CA ASN A 34 -7.91 -22.42 5.16
C ASN A 34 -8.27 -21.48 6.32
N HIS A 35 -7.26 -20.97 7.04
CA HIS A 35 -7.50 -19.96 8.07
C HIS A 35 -8.08 -18.67 7.48
N ALA A 36 -7.56 -18.22 6.33
CA ALA A 36 -8.00 -17.02 5.64
C ALA A 36 -9.41 -17.11 5.03
N LEU A 37 -9.85 -18.30 4.61
CA LEU A 37 -11.22 -18.54 4.11
C LEU A 37 -12.29 -18.38 5.20
N GLY A 38 -11.88 -18.28 6.47
CA GLY A 38 -12.77 -18.24 7.63
C GLY A 38 -13.35 -19.62 7.93
N GLY A 39 -13.77 -19.85 9.17
CA GLY A 39 -14.34 -21.14 9.62
C GLY A 39 -15.61 -21.58 8.88
N SER A 40 -16.15 -20.74 7.99
CA SER A 40 -17.42 -20.93 7.28
C SER A 40 -17.31 -21.78 6.01
N ARG A 41 -16.14 -21.83 5.35
CA ARG A 41 -15.95 -22.62 4.12
C ARG A 41 -14.56 -23.21 4.02
N LYS A 42 -14.47 -24.49 3.69
CA LYS A 42 -13.18 -25.18 3.44
C LYS A 42 -12.76 -25.01 1.99
N LEU A 43 -11.45 -25.11 1.72
CA LEU A 43 -10.91 -25.09 0.34
C LEU A 43 -11.58 -26.13 -0.59
N ALA A 44 -12.11 -27.22 -0.03
CA ALA A 44 -12.83 -28.26 -0.77
C ALA A 44 -14.23 -27.83 -1.26
N GLU A 45 -14.80 -26.77 -0.69
CA GLU A 45 -16.13 -26.25 -1.02
C GLU A 45 -16.07 -25.11 -2.04
N ILE A 46 -14.85 -24.69 -2.43
CA ILE A 46 -14.65 -23.65 -3.45
C ILE A 46 -14.91 -24.26 -4.83
N PRO A 47 -15.75 -23.64 -5.68
CA PRO A 47 -15.95 -24.07 -7.05
C PRO A 47 -14.62 -24.19 -7.80
N GLN A 48 -14.43 -25.31 -8.51
CA GLN A 48 -13.19 -25.58 -9.24
C GLN A 48 -12.89 -24.49 -10.30
N GLU A 49 -13.93 -23.85 -10.83
CA GLU A 49 -13.83 -22.72 -11.75
C GLU A 49 -13.14 -21.50 -11.13
N ASN A 50 -13.44 -21.17 -9.86
CA ASN A 50 -12.77 -20.07 -9.15
C ASN A 50 -11.30 -20.39 -8.90
N ILE A 51 -10.98 -21.65 -8.57
CA ILE A 51 -9.60 -22.11 -8.41
C ILE A 51 -8.85 -21.98 -9.73
N GLN A 52 -9.44 -22.45 -10.84
CA GLN A 52 -8.81 -22.38 -12.15
C GLN A 52 -8.56 -20.92 -12.58
N ARG A 53 -9.53 -20.03 -12.37
CA ARG A 53 -9.37 -18.59 -12.65
C ARG A 53 -8.23 -17.98 -11.84
N GLU A 54 -8.11 -18.33 -10.56
CA GLU A 54 -7.03 -17.85 -9.70
C GLU A 54 -5.66 -18.34 -10.17
N LEU A 55 -5.58 -19.61 -10.57
CA LEU A 55 -4.39 -20.23 -11.13
C LEU A 55 -3.98 -19.55 -12.44
N ASP A 56 -4.92 -19.32 -13.35
CA ASP A 56 -4.67 -18.63 -14.63
C ASP A 56 -4.20 -17.19 -14.39
N ARG A 57 -4.83 -16.47 -13.45
CA ARG A 57 -4.44 -15.10 -13.10
C ARG A 57 -3.02 -15.04 -12.55
N MET A 58 -2.65 -15.98 -11.69
CA MET A 58 -1.31 -16.04 -11.10
C MET A 58 -0.28 -16.77 -11.99
N LYS A 59 -0.70 -17.29 -13.15
CA LYS A 59 0.12 -18.08 -14.08
C LYS A 59 0.71 -19.34 -13.42
N LEU A 60 -0.10 -20.01 -12.61
CA LEU A 60 0.26 -21.22 -11.88
C LEU A 60 -0.44 -22.44 -12.50
N ALA A 61 0.23 -23.59 -12.49
CA ALA A 61 -0.30 -24.79 -13.14
C ALA A 61 -1.23 -25.60 -12.20
N THR A 62 -0.94 -25.58 -10.90
CA THR A 62 -1.64 -26.44 -9.93
C THR A 62 -2.00 -25.69 -8.66
N LEU A 63 -3.02 -26.18 -7.95
CA LEU A 63 -3.38 -25.71 -6.62
C LEU A 63 -2.20 -25.82 -5.64
N ASP A 64 -1.38 -26.87 -5.75
CA ASP A 64 -0.19 -27.01 -4.91
C ASP A 64 0.85 -25.92 -5.21
N ASP A 65 0.96 -25.43 -6.45
CA ASP A 65 1.80 -24.29 -6.75
C ASP A 65 1.30 -23.02 -6.06
N LEU A 66 -0.02 -22.78 -6.08
CA LEU A 66 -0.65 -21.67 -5.36
C LEU A 66 -0.40 -21.75 -3.85
N LEU A 67 -0.58 -22.93 -3.28
CA LEU A 67 -0.32 -23.17 -1.86
C LEU A 67 1.15 -23.00 -1.52
N ALA A 68 2.07 -23.43 -2.39
CA ALA A 68 3.49 -23.20 -2.19
C ALA A 68 3.83 -21.71 -2.20
N GLU A 69 3.27 -20.92 -3.13
CA GLU A 69 3.46 -19.46 -3.16
C GLU A 69 2.93 -18.78 -1.89
N ILE A 70 1.81 -19.27 -1.33
CA ILE A 70 1.30 -18.79 -0.05
C ILE A 70 2.24 -19.16 1.10
N GLY A 71 2.69 -20.42 1.16
CA GLY A 71 3.57 -20.90 2.23
C GLY A 71 4.96 -20.24 2.22
N LEU A 72 5.44 -19.84 1.04
CA LEU A 72 6.66 -19.07 0.87
C LEU A 72 6.47 -17.57 1.15
N GLY A 73 5.21 -17.11 1.31
CA GLY A 73 4.86 -15.71 1.56
C GLY A 73 4.88 -14.81 0.32
N ASN A 74 5.02 -15.38 -0.87
CA ASN A 74 4.95 -14.66 -2.14
C ASN A 74 3.50 -14.26 -2.49
N ALA A 75 2.53 -15.03 -2.02
CA ALA A 75 1.11 -14.75 -2.12
C ALA A 75 0.47 -14.66 -0.73
N MET A 76 -0.42 -13.70 -0.52
CA MET A 76 -1.11 -13.57 0.77
C MET A 76 -2.36 -14.44 0.80
N SER A 77 -2.47 -15.31 1.81
CA SER A 77 -3.60 -16.23 1.96
C SER A 77 -4.96 -15.53 2.01
N VAL A 78 -5.06 -14.37 2.66
CA VAL A 78 -6.30 -13.58 2.76
C VAL A 78 -6.75 -13.02 1.42
N VAL A 79 -5.80 -12.57 0.59
CA VAL A 79 -6.10 -12.07 -0.75
C VAL A 79 -6.55 -13.19 -1.66
N VAL A 80 -5.82 -14.30 -1.65
CA VAL A 80 -6.18 -15.49 -2.42
C VAL A 80 -7.54 -16.02 -1.98
N ALA A 81 -7.80 -16.12 -0.67
CA ALA A 81 -9.10 -16.55 -0.13
C ALA A 81 -10.26 -15.69 -0.65
N LYS A 82 -10.10 -14.36 -0.61
CA LYS A 82 -11.10 -13.41 -1.10
C LYS A 82 -11.38 -13.57 -2.60
N ASN A 83 -10.33 -13.70 -3.42
CA ASN A 83 -10.47 -13.88 -4.86
C ASN A 83 -11.09 -15.23 -5.24
N LEU A 84 -10.82 -16.28 -4.46
CA LEU A 84 -11.43 -17.59 -4.63
C LEU A 84 -12.93 -17.59 -4.24
N GLN A 85 -13.35 -16.69 -3.35
CA GLN A 85 -14.74 -16.52 -2.92
C GLN A 85 -15.55 -15.66 -3.88
N GLN A 86 -14.94 -14.66 -4.50
CA GLN A 86 -15.61 -13.69 -5.37
C GLN A 86 -15.41 -14.08 -6.83
N GLY A 87 -16.46 -14.62 -7.44
CA GLY A 87 -16.57 -14.97 -8.86
C GLY A 87 -16.16 -13.85 -9.84
N GLU A 88 -16.09 -12.61 -9.37
CA GLU A 88 -15.77 -11.41 -10.11
C GLU A 88 -14.94 -10.46 -9.24
N ALA A 89 -14.10 -9.65 -9.88
CA ALA A 89 -13.46 -8.50 -9.27
C ALA A 89 -14.53 -7.46 -8.87
N VAL A 90 -15.14 -7.61 -7.69
CA VAL A 90 -15.99 -6.58 -7.09
C VAL A 90 -15.73 -6.47 -5.59
N VAL A 91 -15.44 -5.24 -5.19
CA VAL A 91 -15.25 -4.72 -3.83
C VAL A 91 -16.31 -5.29 -2.86
N PRO A 92 -15.94 -5.96 -1.76
CA PRO A 92 -16.93 -6.34 -0.76
C PRO A 92 -17.18 -5.23 0.26
N THR A 93 -18.46 -5.05 0.54
CA THR A 93 -18.96 -4.52 1.81
C THR A 93 -19.42 -5.72 2.63
N VAL A 94 -18.76 -6.07 3.74
CA VAL A 94 -19.32 -7.02 4.72
C VAL A 94 -18.85 -6.71 6.15
N ALA A 95 -19.87 -6.56 7.00
CA ALA A 95 -19.96 -6.57 8.47
C ALA A 95 -18.67 -6.48 9.32
N GLN A 96 -18.66 -5.41 10.12
CA GLN A 96 -17.69 -5.05 11.14
C GLN A 96 -17.53 -6.12 12.22
N SER A 97 -16.29 -6.59 12.42
CA SER A 97 -15.86 -7.23 13.65
C SER A 97 -14.91 -6.27 14.40
N ASN A 98 -15.24 -6.01 15.66
CA ASN A 98 -14.62 -5.05 16.59
C ASN A 98 -13.11 -5.26 16.85
N HIS A 99 -12.28 -4.85 15.89
CA HIS A 99 -10.90 -4.45 16.14
C HIS A 99 -10.75 -3.02 15.61
N GLY A 100 -10.14 -2.12 16.37
CA GLY A 100 -10.21 -0.66 16.19
C GLY A 100 -10.31 -0.17 14.75
N HIS A 101 -11.27 0.73 14.49
CA HIS A 101 -11.70 1.19 13.17
C HIS A 101 -10.51 1.35 12.22
N LEU A 102 -10.36 0.39 11.31
CA LEU A 102 -9.31 0.38 10.31
C LEU A 102 -9.65 1.48 9.29
N PRO A 103 -8.75 2.42 8.97
CA PRO A 103 -9.05 3.53 8.07
C PRO A 103 -9.28 3.12 6.61
N ILE A 104 -9.21 1.82 6.29
CA ILE A 104 -9.24 1.28 4.93
C ILE A 104 -10.25 0.15 4.83
N LYS A 105 -11.21 0.30 3.93
CA LYS A 105 -12.19 -0.72 3.56
C LYS A 105 -11.62 -1.71 2.56
N GLY A 106 -12.01 -2.98 2.71
CA GLY A 106 -11.64 -4.06 1.79
C GLY A 106 -10.31 -4.75 2.10
N ALA A 107 -9.68 -4.41 3.23
CA ALA A 107 -8.40 -4.94 3.69
C ALA A 107 -8.46 -5.51 5.13
N ASP A 108 -9.65 -5.90 5.58
CA ASP A 108 -9.90 -6.41 6.93
C ASP A 108 -9.09 -7.69 7.22
N GLY A 109 -8.54 -7.78 8.44
CA GLY A 109 -7.73 -8.93 8.86
C GLY A 109 -6.34 -9.01 8.20
N VAL A 110 -5.92 -8.00 7.44
CA VAL A 110 -4.59 -7.92 6.82
C VAL A 110 -3.77 -6.81 7.47
N LEU A 111 -2.48 -7.04 7.66
CA LEU A 111 -1.56 -5.98 8.11
C LEU A 111 -1.49 -4.88 7.04
N ILE A 112 -1.83 -3.65 7.42
CA ILE A 112 -1.81 -2.50 6.53
C ILE A 112 -0.72 -1.53 6.94
N THR A 113 0.03 -1.04 5.95
CA THR A 113 1.01 0.01 6.13
C THR A 113 0.84 1.07 5.04
N PHE A 114 1.15 2.33 5.36
CA PHE A 114 1.07 3.43 4.39
C PHE A 114 2.42 3.73 3.75
N ALA A 115 2.44 3.87 2.43
CA ALA A 115 3.67 4.06 1.68
C ALA A 115 4.32 5.41 1.98
N LYS A 116 5.59 5.41 2.41
CA LYS A 116 6.34 6.64 2.69
C LYS A 116 6.65 7.48 1.44
N CYS A 117 6.58 6.89 0.24
CA CYS A 117 6.89 7.57 -1.02
C CYS A 117 5.80 8.51 -1.51
N CYS A 118 4.53 8.25 -1.15
CA CYS A 118 3.37 9.01 -1.61
C CYS A 118 2.36 9.31 -0.50
N ARG A 119 2.66 8.90 0.75
CA ARG A 119 1.97 9.18 2.02
C ARG A 119 0.47 9.54 1.89
N PRO A 120 -0.35 8.61 1.38
CA PRO A 120 -1.73 8.93 1.06
C PRO A 120 -2.51 9.30 2.34
N ILE A 121 -3.43 10.25 2.21
CA ILE A 121 -4.28 10.74 3.31
C ILE A 121 -5.77 10.52 2.99
N PRO A 122 -6.66 10.54 4.00
CA PRO A 122 -8.09 10.39 3.78
C PRO A 122 -8.63 11.33 2.70
N GLY A 123 -9.35 10.75 1.73
CA GLY A 123 -9.87 11.43 0.54
C GLY A 123 -8.97 11.34 -0.70
N ASP A 124 -7.75 10.79 -0.58
CA ASP A 124 -6.93 10.47 -1.76
C ASP A 124 -7.44 9.23 -2.50
N PRO A 125 -7.33 9.17 -3.84
CA PRO A 125 -7.48 7.92 -4.57
C PRO A 125 -6.32 6.98 -4.22
N ILE A 126 -6.63 5.79 -3.71
CA ILE A 126 -5.66 4.85 -3.16
C ILE A 126 -5.77 3.45 -3.77
N ILE A 127 -4.64 2.76 -3.76
CA ILE A 127 -4.54 1.35 -4.16
C ILE A 127 -3.59 0.61 -3.22
N ALA A 128 -3.91 -0.64 -2.91
CA ALA A 128 -3.06 -1.47 -2.07
C ALA A 128 -2.14 -2.34 -2.92
N HIS A 129 -0.84 -2.30 -2.63
CA HIS A 129 0.15 -3.20 -3.19
C HIS A 129 0.41 -4.36 -2.23
N VAL A 130 0.34 -5.60 -2.73
CA VAL A 130 0.65 -6.81 -1.98
C VAL A 130 2.17 -6.92 -1.82
N SER A 131 2.67 -6.71 -0.60
CA SER A 131 4.10 -6.82 -0.30
C SER A 131 4.37 -8.06 0.55
N PRO A 132 5.15 -9.03 0.03
CA PRO A 132 5.63 -10.17 0.81
C PRO A 132 6.23 -9.73 2.15
N GLY A 133 5.77 -10.34 3.24
CA GLY A 133 6.23 -10.06 4.61
C GLY A 133 5.81 -8.72 5.24
N LYS A 134 5.21 -7.78 4.49
CA LYS A 134 4.75 -6.47 5.00
C LYS A 134 3.24 -6.28 4.96
N GLY A 135 2.51 -7.22 4.36
CA GLY A 135 1.07 -7.12 4.17
C GLY A 135 0.71 -6.22 2.99
N LEU A 136 -0.34 -5.42 3.16
CA LEU A 136 -0.78 -4.44 2.17
C LEU A 136 -0.08 -3.10 2.41
N VAL A 137 0.57 -2.58 1.37
CA VAL A 137 1.15 -1.25 1.38
C VAL A 137 0.24 -0.32 0.59
N ILE A 138 -0.36 0.67 1.25
CA ILE A 138 -1.29 1.62 0.62
C ILE A 138 -0.50 2.72 -0.08
N HIS A 139 -0.75 2.85 -1.38
CA HIS A 139 -0.19 3.88 -2.23
C HIS A 139 -1.30 4.81 -2.73
N HIS A 140 -0.94 6.05 -3.01
CA HIS A 140 -1.75 6.90 -3.89
C HIS A 140 -1.74 6.31 -5.31
N GLU A 141 -2.88 6.28 -6.00
CA GLU A 141 -2.99 5.65 -7.34
C GLU A 141 -2.00 6.22 -8.37
N SER A 142 -1.73 7.53 -8.31
CA SER A 142 -0.77 8.19 -9.20
C SER A 142 0.70 8.09 -8.76
N CYS A 143 1.02 7.28 -7.74
CA CYS A 143 2.37 7.19 -7.19
C CYS A 143 3.38 6.67 -8.23
N ARG A 144 4.52 7.35 -8.36
CA ARG A 144 5.56 6.99 -9.35
C ARG A 144 6.08 5.56 -9.19
N ASN A 145 6.14 5.07 -7.95
CA ASN A 145 6.75 3.79 -7.61
C ASN A 145 5.88 2.60 -8.01
N ILE A 146 4.61 2.84 -8.32
CA ILE A 146 3.65 1.83 -8.79
C ILE A 146 3.12 2.20 -10.18
N ARG A 147 3.87 2.99 -10.95
CA ARG A 147 3.48 3.34 -12.32
C ARG A 147 3.32 2.07 -13.15
N GLY A 148 2.22 1.98 -13.87
CA GLY A 148 1.91 0.81 -14.69
C GLY A 148 1.38 -0.38 -13.89
N TYR A 149 0.96 -0.19 -12.63
CA TYR A 149 0.37 -1.26 -11.80
C TYR A 149 -0.76 -2.03 -12.50
N GLN A 150 -1.48 -1.38 -13.42
CA GLN A 150 -2.53 -1.98 -14.24
C GLN A 150 -2.05 -3.19 -15.08
N LYS A 151 -0.74 -3.31 -15.33
CA LYS A 151 -0.12 -4.44 -16.03
C LYS A 151 0.13 -5.66 -15.15
N GLU A 152 0.09 -5.49 -13.83
CA GLU A 152 0.33 -6.53 -12.82
C GLU A 152 -0.83 -6.58 -11.81
N PRO A 153 -2.09 -6.69 -12.27
CA PRO A 153 -3.27 -6.59 -11.40
C PRO A 153 -3.28 -7.62 -10.27
N GLU A 154 -2.57 -8.73 -10.40
CA GLU A 154 -2.42 -9.76 -9.38
C GLU A 154 -1.64 -9.30 -8.13
N LYS A 155 -0.85 -8.23 -8.23
CA LYS A 155 -0.08 -7.66 -7.12
C LYS A 155 -0.76 -6.48 -6.45
N PHE A 156 -1.90 -6.04 -6.97
CA PHE A 156 -2.61 -4.86 -6.48
C PHE A 156 -4.06 -5.18 -6.15
N MET A 157 -4.61 -4.43 -5.21
CA MET A 157 -5.99 -4.58 -4.77
C MET A 157 -6.64 -3.21 -4.64
N ALA A 158 -7.87 -3.11 -5.16
CA ALA A 158 -8.73 -1.96 -4.94
C ALA A 158 -9.12 -1.89 -3.47
N VAL A 159 -8.94 -0.71 -2.88
CA VAL A 159 -9.25 -0.39 -1.49
C VAL A 159 -9.77 1.04 -1.43
N GLU A 160 -10.52 1.36 -0.37
CA GLU A 160 -11.10 2.69 -0.20
C GLU A 160 -10.88 3.18 1.22
N TRP A 161 -10.87 4.50 1.40
CA TRP A 161 -10.86 5.09 2.74
C TRP A 161 -12.18 4.81 3.46
N ASP A 162 -12.10 4.56 4.75
CA ASP A 162 -13.29 4.63 5.60
C ASP A 162 -13.73 6.09 5.78
N LYS A 163 -15.04 6.29 5.93
CA LYS A 163 -15.66 7.61 6.06
C LYS A 163 -15.39 8.24 7.44
N GLU A 164 -15.11 7.42 8.43
CA GLU A 164 -14.86 7.83 9.80
C GLU A 164 -13.45 7.38 10.20
N THR A 165 -12.49 8.29 10.12
CA THR A 165 -11.17 8.08 10.72
C THR A 165 -10.75 9.31 11.51
N GLU A 166 -10.50 9.11 12.81
CA GLU A 166 -9.95 10.14 13.68
C GLU A 166 -8.40 10.13 13.68
N GLN A 167 -7.80 9.26 12.87
CA GLN A 167 -6.36 9.07 12.82
C GLN A 167 -5.66 10.22 12.08
N GLU A 168 -4.53 10.67 12.61
CA GLU A 168 -3.67 11.64 11.93
C GLU A 168 -2.67 10.94 11.01
N PHE A 169 -2.55 11.46 9.79
CA PHE A 169 -1.64 10.94 8.78
C PHE A 169 -0.52 11.93 8.49
N ILE A 170 0.68 11.42 8.22
CA ILE A 170 1.81 12.27 7.84
C ILE A 170 1.68 12.57 6.35
N THR A 171 1.61 13.85 6.00
CA THR A 171 1.70 14.31 4.62
C THR A 171 2.87 15.27 4.42
N GLU A 172 3.11 15.65 3.18
CA GLU A 172 4.20 16.55 2.80
C GLU A 172 3.67 17.58 1.82
N ILE A 173 3.98 18.86 2.08
CA ILE A 173 3.64 19.98 1.22
C ILE A 173 4.92 20.60 0.70
N LYS A 174 4.90 21.10 -0.54
CA LYS A 174 5.96 21.95 -1.09
C LYS A 174 5.40 23.36 -1.19
N VAL A 175 6.10 24.31 -0.60
CA VAL A 175 5.79 25.73 -0.67
C VAL A 175 6.93 26.41 -1.39
N GLU A 176 6.65 27.01 -2.54
CA GLU A 176 7.59 27.96 -3.15
C GLU A 176 7.35 29.33 -2.54
N MET A 177 8.41 29.95 -2.03
CA MET A 177 8.36 31.22 -1.31
C MET A 177 9.54 32.12 -1.63
N PHE A 178 9.36 33.43 -1.52
CA PHE A 178 10.47 34.37 -1.55
C PHE A 178 11.12 34.48 -0.16
N ASN A 179 12.45 34.42 -0.12
CA ASN A 179 13.21 34.54 1.12
C ASN A 179 13.45 36.01 1.45
N HIS A 180 12.59 36.54 2.32
CA HIS A 180 12.77 37.82 3.00
C HIS A 180 12.65 37.62 4.51
N GLN A 181 13.03 38.64 5.29
CA GLN A 181 12.96 38.58 6.75
C GLN A 181 11.53 38.26 7.21
N GLY A 182 11.41 37.25 8.09
CA GLY A 182 10.13 36.82 8.66
C GLY A 182 9.33 35.83 7.80
N ALA A 183 9.76 35.52 6.57
CA ALA A 183 8.98 34.67 5.66
C ALA A 183 8.71 33.25 6.22
N LEU A 184 9.73 32.60 6.82
CA LEU A 184 9.55 31.29 7.46
C LEU A 184 8.72 31.36 8.75
N ALA A 185 8.81 32.47 9.49
CA ALA A 185 8.01 32.68 10.70
C ALA A 185 6.52 32.80 10.34
N ASN A 186 6.21 33.55 9.28
CA ASN A 186 4.85 33.67 8.74
C ASN A 186 4.30 32.32 8.27
N LEU A 187 5.10 31.54 7.55
CA LEU A 187 4.73 30.21 7.08
C LEU A 187 4.42 29.25 8.25
N THR A 188 5.29 29.22 9.26
CA THR A 188 5.09 28.39 10.46
C THR A 188 3.87 28.85 11.26
N ALA A 189 3.67 30.16 11.41
CA ALA A 189 2.51 30.73 12.09
C ALA A 189 1.21 30.38 11.36
N ALA A 190 1.19 30.44 10.03
CA ALA A 190 0.04 30.02 9.23
C ALA A 190 -0.31 28.54 9.46
N ILE A 191 0.69 27.66 9.51
CA ILE A 191 0.50 26.23 9.81
C ILE A 191 -0.03 26.02 11.23
N ASN A 192 0.47 26.76 12.22
CA ASN A 192 0.01 26.66 13.61
C ASN A 192 -1.47 27.08 13.79
N THR A 193 -2.07 27.82 12.84
CA THR A 193 -3.52 28.11 12.88
C THR A 193 -4.39 26.92 12.45
N THR A 194 -3.77 25.83 12.01
CA THR A 194 -4.45 24.58 11.64
C THR A 194 -4.22 23.50 12.69
N THR A 195 -5.08 22.49 12.76
CA THR A 195 -4.92 21.33 13.65
C THR A 195 -3.90 20.34 13.07
N SER A 196 -2.68 20.82 12.79
CA SER A 196 -1.61 20.08 12.13
C SER A 196 -0.28 20.30 12.85
N ASN A 197 0.44 19.22 13.13
CA ASN A 197 1.76 19.27 13.76
C ASN A 197 2.87 19.19 12.71
N ILE A 198 3.85 20.09 12.75
CA ILE A 198 5.03 20.04 11.87
C ILE A 198 6.00 18.96 12.40
N GLN A 199 6.38 18.03 11.53
CA GLN A 199 7.36 16.98 11.84
C GLN A 199 8.76 17.26 11.29
N SER A 200 8.84 17.90 10.13
CA SER A 200 10.11 18.37 9.58
C SER A 200 9.90 19.48 8.57
N LEU A 201 10.86 20.38 8.49
CA LEU A 201 10.92 21.43 7.50
C LEU A 201 12.29 21.37 6.83
N ASN A 202 12.32 21.29 5.51
CA ASN A 202 13.52 21.38 4.70
C ASN A 202 13.36 22.49 3.68
N THR A 203 14.39 23.30 3.47
CA THR A 203 14.33 24.44 2.54
C THR A 203 15.47 24.31 1.55
N GLU A 204 15.16 24.43 0.27
CA GLU A 204 16.10 24.38 -0.85
C GLU A 204 16.03 25.70 -1.63
N GLU A 205 17.17 26.30 -1.93
CA GLU A 205 17.23 27.47 -2.80
C GLU A 205 17.05 27.02 -4.26
N LYS A 206 16.10 27.64 -4.98
CA LYS A 206 15.80 27.32 -6.37
C LYS A 206 16.41 28.33 -7.33
N ASP A 207 16.23 29.61 -7.05
CA ASP A 207 16.74 30.71 -7.87
C ASP A 207 16.90 31.99 -7.04
N GLY A 208 18.09 32.19 -6.48
CA GLY A 208 18.50 33.36 -5.69
C GLY A 208 17.60 33.66 -4.49
N ARG A 209 16.49 34.36 -4.72
CA ARG A 209 15.52 34.72 -3.66
C ARG A 209 14.34 33.77 -3.57
N VAL A 210 14.18 32.82 -4.48
CA VAL A 210 13.09 31.82 -4.45
C VAL A 210 13.57 30.54 -3.78
N TYR A 211 12.85 30.13 -2.74
CA TYR A 211 13.11 28.92 -1.97
C TYR A 211 11.93 27.96 -2.08
N SER A 212 12.24 26.68 -2.21
CA SER A 212 11.30 25.58 -2.09
C SER A 212 11.39 24.98 -0.69
N THR A 213 10.35 25.17 0.11
CA THR A 213 10.25 24.58 1.44
C THR A 213 9.36 23.33 1.40
N PHE A 214 9.93 22.20 1.78
CA PHE A 214 9.24 20.92 1.95
C PHE A 214 8.90 20.73 3.43
N ILE A 215 7.61 20.71 3.75
CA ILE A 215 7.13 20.60 5.12
C ILE A 215 6.36 19.29 5.27
N ARG A 216 6.85 18.42 6.15
CA ARG A 216 6.10 17.24 6.60
C ARG A 216 5.28 17.61 7.82
N LEU A 217 3.99 17.33 7.76
CA LEU A 217 3.03 17.68 8.80
C LEU A 217 1.96 16.60 8.98
N THR A 218 1.28 16.59 10.12
CA THR A 218 0.12 15.72 10.33
C THR A 218 -1.15 16.35 9.77
N ALA A 219 -1.99 15.55 9.13
CA ALA A 219 -3.28 15.97 8.58
C ALA A 219 -4.34 14.88 8.78
N ARG A 220 -5.57 15.29 9.06
CA ARG A 220 -6.74 14.39 9.15
C ARG A 220 -7.48 14.30 7.81
N ASP A 221 -7.52 15.39 7.04
CA ASP A 221 -8.23 15.47 5.77
C ASP A 221 -7.53 16.38 4.74
N ARG A 222 -7.97 16.28 3.48
CA ARG A 222 -7.56 17.19 2.38
C ARG A 222 -8.01 18.64 2.59
N VAL A 223 -8.98 18.91 3.46
CA VAL A 223 -9.58 20.25 3.62
C VAL A 223 -8.67 21.17 4.44
N THR A 224 -8.02 20.63 5.47
CA THR A 224 -6.98 21.33 6.24
C THR A 224 -5.80 21.72 5.34
N PHE A 225 -5.45 20.85 4.39
CA PHE A 225 -4.42 21.06 3.38
C PHE A 225 -4.74 22.22 2.41
N ILE A 226 -5.97 22.31 1.91
CA ILE A 226 -6.40 23.36 0.96
C ILE A 226 -6.55 24.74 1.64
N ARG A 227 -6.91 24.78 2.93
CA ARG A 227 -7.03 26.06 3.67
C ARG A 227 -5.68 26.77 3.85
N LEU A 228 -4.57 26.02 3.92
CA LEU A 228 -3.22 26.59 3.95
C LEU A 228 -2.84 27.25 2.62
N THR A 229 -3.29 26.71 1.49
CA THR A 229 -2.96 27.24 0.15
C THR A 229 -3.86 28.42 -0.26
N ALA A 230 -5.08 28.49 0.27
CA ALA A 230 -6.07 29.52 -0.09
C ALA A 230 -5.91 30.84 0.69
N ARG A 231 -5.41 30.82 1.93
CA ARG A 231 -5.38 32.01 2.80
C ARG A 231 -4.18 32.92 2.57
N ASP A 232 -3.11 32.38 1.99
CA ASP A 232 -1.86 33.08 1.66
C ASP A 232 -2.03 34.10 0.52
N ARG A 233 -2.99 33.87 -0.39
CA ARG A 233 -3.31 34.80 -1.49
C ARG A 233 -3.91 36.14 -1.05
N SER A 234 -4.37 36.27 0.20
CA SER A 234 -5.22 37.40 0.61
C SER A 234 -4.52 38.50 1.42
N ARG A 235 -3.26 38.31 1.84
CA ARG A 235 -2.55 39.30 2.68
C ARG A 235 -1.14 39.66 2.24
N THR A 236 -0.58 38.95 1.28
CA THR A 236 0.78 39.19 0.78
C THR A 236 0.76 39.05 -0.73
N SER A 237 1.40 39.99 -1.40
CA SER A 237 1.56 40.16 -2.84
C SER A 237 2.04 38.91 -3.57
N GLY A 238 1.19 37.92 -3.84
CA GLY A 238 1.48 36.83 -4.80
C GLY A 238 2.74 35.99 -4.54
N GLU A 239 3.23 35.92 -3.31
CA GLU A 239 4.60 35.47 -2.98
C GLU A 239 4.74 33.98 -2.64
N TYR A 240 3.64 33.21 -2.60
CA TYR A 240 3.65 31.83 -2.14
C TYR A 240 2.82 30.91 -3.03
N HIS A 241 3.41 29.79 -3.45
CA HIS A 241 2.71 28.73 -4.16
C HIS A 241 2.88 27.39 -3.45
N ALA A 242 1.83 26.98 -2.74
CA ALA A 242 1.78 25.70 -2.05
C ALA A 242 1.13 24.64 -2.95
N GLN A 243 1.87 23.58 -3.26
CA GLN A 243 1.40 22.42 -4.00
C GLN A 243 1.74 21.15 -3.24
N ASN A 244 0.89 20.13 -3.36
CA ASN A 244 1.33 18.78 -3.03
C ASN A 244 2.37 18.37 -4.07
N PRO A 245 3.58 17.92 -3.70
CA PRO A 245 4.53 17.37 -4.66
C PRO A 245 3.94 16.26 -5.55
N ARG A 246 2.85 15.64 -5.08
CA ARG A 246 2.10 14.58 -5.76
C ARG A 246 1.05 15.09 -6.75
N ASP A 247 0.47 16.28 -6.52
CA ASP A 247 -0.55 16.89 -7.38
C ASP A 247 0.07 17.83 -8.44
N ALA A 248 1.30 18.29 -8.22
CA ALA A 248 2.06 19.21 -9.07
C ALA A 248 2.38 18.72 -10.50
N ARG A 249 1.88 17.55 -10.93
CA ARG A 249 2.19 16.95 -12.25
C ARG A 249 0.96 16.57 -13.07
N ARG A 250 -0.17 17.23 -12.82
CA ARG A 250 -1.37 17.15 -13.69
C ARG A 250 -1.40 18.21 -14.80
N TYR A 251 -0.37 19.04 -14.92
CA TYR A 251 -0.15 19.98 -16.02
C TYR A 251 1.30 19.87 -16.50
#